data_AF-A0AAV0KE49-F1
#
_entry.id   AF-A0AAV0KE49-F1
#
_cell.length_a   1.000
_cell.length_b   1.000
_cell.length_c   1.000
_cell.angle_alpha   90.00
_cell.angle_beta   90.00
_cell.angle_gamma   90.00
#
_symmetry.space_group_name_H-M   'P 1'
#
loop_
_entity.id
_entity.type
_entity.pdbx_description
1 polymer ?
#
loop_
_entity_poly.entity_id
_entity_poly.type
_entity_poly.pdbx_seq_one_letter_code
_entity_poly.pdbx_strand_id
1 'polypeptide(L)'
;MSASKFQQQSMLTLRGSLLSLAILTFVSLTYLSLNSLHSSFSSSAQSSPAAISASGKQIIQPLRETEASAGQEESGNAKEDEEAGRSDGDDEITDLYHYPEVFKLNYAAMEENFKVYIYPDGDPKTFYQTPRKLTGKYASEGYFFQNIRESKFRTEDPDQAHLFFIPISCHKMRGKGTSYENMTIIVQNYLDGLIAKYPYWNRTLGADHFFVTCHDVGVRATEGVPFLVKNAIRAVCSPSYDVGFIPHKDVALPQILQPFALPAGGNDAENR
;
A
#
# COMPACT_ATOMS: atom_id res chain seq x y z
N MET A 1 -68.95 30.73 2.50
CA MET A 1 -67.61 31.06 3.04
C MET A 1 -67.14 30.02 4.07
N SER A 2 -67.04 28.73 3.72
CA SER A 2 -66.68 27.67 4.71
C SER A 2 -65.59 26.68 4.24
N ALA A 3 -65.39 26.47 2.94
CA ALA A 3 -64.43 25.48 2.44
C ALA A 3 -62.93 25.90 2.59
N SER A 4 -62.61 27.19 2.47
CA SER A 4 -61.20 27.64 2.51
C SER A 4 -60.55 27.56 3.89
N LYS A 5 -61.34 27.68 4.97
CA LYS A 5 -60.83 27.62 6.36
C LYS A 5 -60.41 26.20 6.76
N PHE A 6 -61.13 25.18 6.30
CA PHE A 6 -60.83 23.77 6.59
C PHE A 6 -59.53 23.31 5.94
N GLN A 7 -59.30 23.72 4.68
CA GLN A 7 -58.11 23.33 3.92
C GLN A 7 -56.84 24.00 4.48
N GLN A 8 -56.96 25.23 4.99
CA GLN A 8 -55.84 25.94 5.63
C GLN A 8 -55.49 25.35 7.01
N GLN A 9 -56.48 24.94 7.82
CA GLN A 9 -56.24 24.24 9.08
C GLN A 9 -55.55 22.88 8.86
N SER A 10 -55.95 22.10 7.84
CA SER A 10 -55.34 20.80 7.53
C SER A 10 -53.89 20.90 7.05
N MET A 11 -53.52 21.98 6.36
CA MET A 11 -52.13 22.21 5.91
C MET A 11 -51.22 22.66 7.05
N LEU A 12 -51.75 23.41 8.03
CA LEU A 12 -51.03 23.84 9.23
C LEU A 12 -50.68 22.66 10.15
N THR A 13 -51.60 21.69 10.30
CA THR A 13 -51.37 20.48 11.11
C THR A 13 -50.37 19.51 10.45
N LEU A 14 -50.41 19.36 9.13
CA LEU A 14 -49.45 18.51 8.40
C LEU A 14 -48.03 19.09 8.44
N ARG A 15 -47.87 20.41 8.26
CA ARG A 15 -46.57 21.09 8.36
C ARG A 15 -45.99 21.04 9.77
N GLY A 16 -46.84 21.20 10.80
CA GLY A 16 -46.43 21.03 12.20
C GLY A 16 -45.96 19.60 12.50
N SER A 17 -46.67 18.60 11.95
CA SER A 17 -46.29 17.18 12.08
C SER A 17 -44.94 16.88 11.42
N LEU A 18 -44.71 17.34 10.18
CA LEU A 18 -43.43 17.15 9.49
C LEU A 18 -42.26 17.83 10.21
N LEU A 19 -42.47 19.04 10.75
CA LEU A 19 -41.45 19.75 11.52
C LEU A 19 -41.11 19.00 12.81
N SER A 20 -42.12 18.48 13.50
CA SER A 20 -41.91 17.69 14.72
C SER A 20 -41.16 16.39 14.45
N LEU A 21 -41.44 15.71 13.33
CA LEU A 21 -40.74 14.50 12.91
C LEU A 21 -39.27 14.81 12.56
N ALA A 22 -39.00 15.91 11.86
CA ALA A 22 -37.66 16.35 11.53
C ALA A 22 -36.82 16.72 12.77
N ILE A 23 -37.44 17.36 13.77
CA ILE A 23 -36.77 17.66 15.04
C ILE A 23 -36.45 16.35 15.79
N LEU A 24 -37.39 15.41 15.85
CA LEU A 24 -37.16 14.12 16.53
C LEU A 24 -36.03 13.31 15.89
N THR A 25 -35.95 13.28 14.56
CA THR A 25 -34.88 12.57 13.85
C THR A 25 -33.53 13.24 14.06
N PHE A 26 -33.48 14.58 14.03
CA PHE A 26 -32.25 15.32 14.30
C PHE A 26 -31.74 15.13 15.74
N VAL A 27 -32.65 15.16 16.74
CA VAL A 27 -32.30 14.87 18.14
C VAL A 27 -31.83 13.42 18.31
N SER A 28 -32.46 12.46 17.64
CA SER A 28 -32.06 11.05 17.72
C SER A 28 -30.67 10.80 17.09
N LEU A 29 -30.39 11.42 15.94
CA LEU A 29 -29.10 11.31 15.26
C LEU A 29 -27.97 11.97 16.06
N THR A 30 -28.23 13.15 16.64
CA THR A 30 -27.25 13.84 17.51
C THR A 30 -26.98 13.06 18.79
N TYR A 31 -28.01 12.45 19.40
CA TYR A 31 -27.85 11.59 20.56
C TYR A 31 -27.01 10.34 20.24
N LEU A 32 -27.31 9.64 19.14
CA LEU A 32 -26.51 8.48 18.69
C LEU A 32 -25.05 8.84 18.42
N SER A 33 -24.81 10.00 17.81
CA SER A 33 -23.46 10.48 17.51
C SER A 33 -22.67 10.84 18.78
N LEU A 34 -23.29 11.51 19.74
CA LEU A 34 -22.68 11.82 21.05
C LEU A 34 -22.41 10.55 21.88
N ASN A 35 -23.32 9.57 21.87
CA ASN A 35 -23.13 8.33 22.61
C ASN A 35 -22.03 7.46 22.00
N SER A 36 -21.88 7.48 20.66
CA SER A 36 -20.76 6.83 19.97
C SER A 36 -19.42 7.43 20.40
N LEU A 37 -19.31 8.77 20.49
CA LEU A 37 -18.11 9.45 20.97
C LEU A 37 -17.80 9.11 22.44
N HIS A 38 -18.83 8.98 23.28
CA HIS A 38 -18.66 8.61 24.68
C HIS A 38 -18.16 7.17 24.87
N SER A 39 -18.59 6.22 24.01
CA SER A 39 -18.07 4.85 24.01
C SER A 39 -16.61 4.75 23.58
N SER A 40 -16.16 5.62 22.65
CA SER A 40 -14.76 5.69 22.20
C SER A 40 -13.85 6.31 23.27
N PHE A 41 -14.37 7.18 24.13
CA PHE A 41 -13.59 7.79 25.20
C PHE A 41 -13.41 6.84 26.40
N SER A 42 -14.44 6.07 26.78
CA SER A 42 -14.35 5.10 27.88
C SER A 42 -13.53 3.85 27.57
N SER A 43 -13.37 3.46 26.30
CA SER A 43 -12.52 2.32 25.91
C SER A 43 -11.02 2.66 25.87
N SER A 44 -10.65 3.93 26.01
CA SER A 44 -9.25 4.39 25.96
C SER A 44 -8.55 4.51 27.33
N ALA A 45 -9.26 4.28 28.45
CA ALA A 45 -8.76 4.55 29.80
C ALA A 45 -8.37 3.30 30.62
N GLN A 46 -8.34 2.10 30.04
CA GLN A 46 -7.91 0.87 30.74
C GLN A 46 -6.99 -0.01 29.88
N SER A 47 -5.71 0.32 29.87
CA SER A 47 -4.65 -0.66 29.69
C SER A 47 -3.36 -0.17 30.35
N SER A 48 -3.21 -0.46 31.64
CA SER A 48 -1.90 -0.41 32.31
C SER A 48 -1.05 -1.59 31.83
N PRO A 49 0.25 -1.40 31.51
CA PRO A 49 1.12 -2.52 31.15
C PRO A 49 1.55 -3.29 32.40
N ALA A 50 1.36 -4.60 32.38
CA ALA A 50 1.92 -5.52 33.36
C ALA A 50 3.44 -5.58 33.21
N ALA A 51 4.15 -5.49 34.33
CA ALA A 51 5.59 -5.59 34.43
C ALA A 51 6.08 -6.99 34.04
N ILE A 52 7.06 -7.06 33.14
CA ILE A 52 8.00 -8.18 33.06
C ILE A 52 9.40 -7.63 33.28
N SER A 53 9.96 -8.00 34.42
CA SER A 53 11.35 -7.81 34.81
C SER A 53 12.22 -8.88 34.16
N ALA A 54 13.26 -8.48 33.40
CA ALA A 54 14.58 -9.10 33.44
C ALA A 54 15.59 -8.38 32.54
N SER A 55 16.42 -7.53 33.17
CA SER A 55 17.87 -7.47 33.05
C SER A 55 18.54 -7.56 31.66
N GLY A 56 19.01 -6.42 31.16
CA GLY A 56 20.07 -6.31 30.15
C GLY A 56 20.70 -4.92 30.22
N LYS A 57 21.85 -4.80 30.90
CA LYS A 57 22.56 -3.54 31.17
C LYS A 57 22.95 -2.82 29.89
N GLN A 58 22.49 -1.58 29.78
CA GLN A 58 23.02 -0.54 28.91
C GLN A 58 24.31 0.00 29.53
N ILE A 59 25.44 -0.07 28.83
CA ILE A 59 26.66 0.67 29.18
C ILE A 59 27.15 1.38 27.92
N ILE A 60 26.89 2.68 27.86
CA ILE A 60 27.65 3.62 27.03
C ILE A 60 28.71 4.22 27.96
N GLN A 61 29.99 4.11 27.60
CA GLN A 61 31.06 4.93 28.17
C GLN A 61 31.81 5.66 27.05
N PRO A 62 32.16 6.95 27.22
CA PRO A 62 32.89 7.71 26.22
C PRO A 62 34.41 7.41 26.29
N LEU A 63 35.04 7.29 25.12
CA LEU A 63 36.48 7.13 24.98
C LEU A 63 37.18 8.48 25.23
N ARG A 64 38.23 8.44 26.06
CA ARG A 64 39.02 9.56 26.57
C ARG A 64 40.19 9.82 25.62
N GLU A 65 40.41 11.09 25.26
CA GLU A 65 41.62 11.57 24.56
C GLU A 65 42.85 11.47 25.47
N THR A 66 43.98 11.01 24.91
CA THR A 66 45.32 11.35 25.38
C THR A 66 46.29 11.37 24.21
N GLU A 67 46.96 12.50 24.02
CA GLU A 67 48.04 12.77 23.07
C GLU A 67 49.42 12.31 23.56
N ALA A 68 50.31 12.12 22.57
CA ALA A 68 51.77 12.39 22.53
C ALA A 68 52.78 11.49 23.29
N SER A 69 53.67 10.81 22.54
CA SER A 69 55.04 11.29 22.23
C SER A 69 56.02 10.17 21.78
N ALA A 70 56.75 10.48 20.69
CA ALA A 70 58.03 9.96 20.12
C ALA A 70 58.84 8.87 20.86
N GLY A 71 59.59 7.97 20.21
CA GLY A 71 59.94 7.71 18.80
C GLY A 71 61.14 6.74 18.74
N GLN A 72 61.32 5.99 17.65
CA GLN A 72 62.62 5.57 17.07
C GLN A 72 62.40 4.64 15.85
N GLU A 73 63.08 4.96 14.75
CA GLU A 73 63.11 4.25 13.47
C GLU A 73 64.07 3.05 13.49
N GLU A 74 63.73 1.95 12.81
CA GLU A 74 64.66 1.31 11.86
C GLU A 74 63.94 0.35 10.87
N SER A 75 64.05 0.71 9.57
CA SER A 75 64.31 -0.13 8.39
C SER A 75 63.57 -1.47 8.17
N GLY A 76 62.75 -1.55 7.09
CA GLY A 76 62.46 -2.84 6.46
C GLY A 76 61.33 -2.91 5.41
N ASN A 77 61.56 -2.35 4.22
CA ASN A 77 61.13 -2.83 2.89
C ASN A 77 59.65 -3.25 2.59
N ALA A 78 59.07 -2.55 1.60
CA ALA A 78 58.10 -3.00 0.59
C ALA A 78 56.64 -3.32 1.01
N LYS A 79 55.70 -2.41 0.67
CA LYS A 79 54.89 -2.44 -0.57
C LYS A 79 53.83 -1.33 -0.51
N GLU A 80 53.85 -0.48 -1.52
CA GLU A 80 52.71 0.36 -1.89
C GLU A 80 51.60 -0.56 -2.37
N ASP A 81 50.42 -0.50 -1.75
CA ASP A 81 49.15 -0.96 -2.31
C ASP A 81 48.05 -0.04 -1.73
N GLU A 82 48.04 1.21 -2.19
CA GLU A 82 46.79 1.97 -2.27
C GLU A 82 45.97 1.38 -3.42
N GLU A 83 44.98 0.55 -3.10
CA GLU A 83 43.70 0.50 -3.82
C GLU A 83 42.63 0.05 -2.83
N ALA A 84 42.19 1.00 -1.99
CA ALA A 84 40.85 0.91 -1.44
C ALA A 84 39.89 1.12 -2.61
N GLY A 85 39.43 0.01 -3.20
CA GLY A 85 38.33 0.00 -4.15
C GLY A 85 37.13 0.64 -3.48
N ARG A 86 36.94 1.94 -3.74
CA ARG A 86 35.78 2.70 -3.32
C ARG A 86 34.60 2.08 -4.06
N SER A 87 33.79 1.31 -3.33
CA SER A 87 32.50 0.85 -3.81
C SER A 87 31.64 2.10 -4.00
N ASP A 88 31.63 2.59 -5.24
CA ASP A 88 30.89 3.79 -5.68
C ASP A 88 29.39 3.73 -5.28
N GLY A 89 28.86 2.55 -4.94
CA GLY A 89 27.49 2.32 -4.47
C GLY A 89 27.26 2.44 -2.96
N ASP A 90 28.30 2.39 -2.11
CA ASP A 90 28.12 2.55 -0.65
C ASP A 90 27.94 4.03 -0.27
N ASP A 91 28.62 4.93 -1.01
CA ASP A 91 28.58 6.38 -0.84
C ASP A 91 27.19 6.96 -1.23
N GLU A 92 26.47 6.33 -2.18
CA GLU A 92 25.17 6.82 -2.69
C GLU A 92 24.01 6.62 -1.70
N ILE A 93 24.01 5.52 -0.93
CA ILE A 93 22.99 5.25 0.10
C ILE A 93 23.20 6.15 1.32
N THR A 94 24.45 6.53 1.61
CA THR A 94 24.77 7.36 2.77
C THR A 94 24.24 8.79 2.66
N ASP A 95 24.15 9.35 1.46
CA ASP A 95 23.72 10.74 1.27
C ASP A 95 22.19 10.89 1.05
N LEU A 96 21.50 9.82 0.68
CA LEU A 96 20.06 9.86 0.38
C LEU A 96 19.16 9.83 1.62
N TYR A 97 19.58 9.14 2.68
CA TYR A 97 18.77 8.91 3.88
C TYR A 97 19.31 9.69 5.07
N HIS A 98 18.42 10.28 5.88
CA HIS A 98 18.83 10.96 7.12
C HIS A 98 19.59 10.05 8.10
N TYR A 99 19.29 8.75 8.08
CA TYR A 99 19.93 7.73 8.92
C TYR A 99 20.21 6.45 8.11
N PRO A 100 21.29 6.42 7.31
CA PRO A 100 21.58 5.32 6.39
C PRO A 100 21.75 3.98 7.10
N GLU A 101 22.41 3.97 8.27
CA GLU A 101 22.63 2.76 9.05
C GLU A 101 21.32 2.18 9.61
N VAL A 102 20.39 3.04 10.04
CA VAL A 102 19.06 2.60 10.49
C VAL A 102 18.25 2.05 9.31
N PHE A 103 18.31 2.70 8.16
CA PHE A 103 17.66 2.22 6.94
C PHE A 103 18.19 0.84 6.54
N LYS A 104 19.51 0.64 6.50
CA LYS A 104 20.14 -0.66 6.17
C LYS A 104 19.65 -1.77 7.09
N LEU A 105 19.65 -1.53 8.42
CA LEU A 105 19.18 -2.50 9.40
C LEU A 105 17.69 -2.83 9.24
N ASN A 106 16.85 -1.81 9.07
CA ASN A 106 15.41 -2.00 8.88
C ASN A 106 15.09 -2.73 7.56
N TYR A 107 15.82 -2.39 6.49
CA TYR A 107 15.66 -3.02 5.19
C TYR A 107 16.07 -4.49 5.24
N ALA A 108 17.19 -4.82 5.89
CA ALA A 108 17.61 -6.21 6.10
C ALA A 108 16.57 -7.01 6.92
N ALA A 109 16.03 -6.42 7.99
CA ALA A 109 14.97 -7.04 8.79
C ALA A 109 13.66 -7.24 7.99
N MET A 110 13.28 -6.27 7.16
CA MET A 110 12.15 -6.39 6.24
C MET A 110 12.40 -7.53 5.25
N GLU A 111 13.60 -7.60 4.66
CA GLU A 111 13.94 -8.63 3.69
C GLU A 111 13.85 -10.07 4.22
N GLU A 112 14.10 -10.26 5.52
CA GLU A 112 14.02 -11.55 6.19
C GLU A 112 12.57 -11.89 6.60
N ASN A 113 11.87 -10.93 7.22
CA ASN A 113 10.63 -11.19 7.94
C ASN A 113 9.37 -10.87 7.13
N PHE A 114 9.45 -9.99 6.12
CA PHE A 114 8.27 -9.57 5.37
C PHE A 114 7.67 -10.74 4.59
N LYS A 115 6.35 -10.87 4.69
CA LYS A 115 5.58 -11.95 4.05
C LYS A 115 4.32 -11.43 3.37
N VAL A 116 4.06 -11.97 2.19
CA VAL A 116 2.90 -11.67 1.36
C VAL A 116 2.15 -12.98 1.11
N TYR A 117 0.88 -13.00 1.52
CA TYR A 117 -0.03 -14.07 1.12
C TYR A 117 -0.65 -13.73 -0.22
N ILE A 118 -0.57 -14.63 -1.18
CA ILE A 118 -1.22 -14.46 -2.47
C ILE A 118 -2.54 -15.22 -2.43
N TYR A 119 -3.65 -14.53 -2.69
CA TYR A 119 -4.94 -15.22 -2.79
C TYR A 119 -4.84 -16.32 -3.84
N PRO A 120 -5.19 -17.57 -3.49
CA PRO A 120 -4.99 -18.69 -4.39
C PRO A 120 -5.86 -18.48 -5.63
N ASP A 121 -5.22 -18.55 -6.80
CA ASP A 121 -5.83 -18.31 -8.10
C ASP A 121 -7.16 -19.09 -8.21
N GLY A 122 -8.29 -18.37 -8.25
CA GLY A 122 -9.58 -18.97 -8.51
C GLY A 122 -9.68 -19.35 -9.98
N ASP A 123 -9.68 -20.66 -10.29
CA ASP A 123 -9.91 -21.26 -11.61
C ASP A 123 -8.88 -20.91 -12.73
N PRO A 124 -8.19 -21.91 -13.34
CA PRO A 124 -7.27 -21.70 -14.46
C PRO A 124 -7.81 -20.99 -15.70
N LYS A 125 -9.14 -20.91 -15.86
CA LYS A 125 -9.80 -20.23 -16.99
C LYS A 125 -9.96 -18.72 -16.79
N THR A 126 -9.65 -18.21 -15.60
CA THR A 126 -9.94 -16.81 -15.21
C THR A 126 -8.80 -15.84 -15.55
N PHE A 127 -8.95 -14.61 -15.08
CA PHE A 127 -8.08 -13.47 -15.32
C PHE A 127 -7.02 -13.27 -14.22
N TYR A 128 -6.82 -14.26 -13.34
CA TYR A 128 -6.07 -14.08 -12.09
C TYR A 128 -4.67 -14.72 -12.08
N GLN A 129 -4.28 -15.30 -13.21
CA GLN A 129 -2.95 -15.91 -13.40
C GLN A 129 -1.95 -14.92 -13.98
N THR A 130 -0.65 -15.23 -13.84
CA THR A 130 0.44 -14.54 -14.56
C THR A 130 0.12 -14.41 -16.05
N PRO A 131 0.15 -13.19 -16.62
CA PRO A 131 0.03 -12.97 -18.06
C PRO A 131 0.99 -13.85 -18.86
N ARG A 132 0.50 -14.53 -19.91
CA ARG A 132 1.33 -15.41 -20.77
C ARG A 132 2.36 -14.68 -21.63
N LYS A 133 2.20 -13.37 -21.83
CA LYS A 133 3.10 -12.54 -22.67
C LYS A 133 3.53 -11.33 -21.86
N LEU A 134 4.84 -11.23 -21.62
CA LEU A 134 5.50 -10.12 -20.93
C LEU A 134 6.00 -9.09 -21.94
N THR A 135 5.12 -8.53 -22.78
CA THR A 135 5.53 -7.63 -23.87
C THR A 135 4.77 -6.31 -23.89
N GLY A 136 5.43 -5.29 -24.44
CA GLY A 136 4.87 -3.94 -24.56
C GLY A 136 4.61 -3.27 -23.22
N LYS A 137 3.76 -2.24 -23.22
CA LYS A 137 3.52 -1.39 -22.05
C LYS A 137 3.03 -2.16 -20.80
N TYR A 138 2.36 -3.31 -20.98
CA TYR A 138 1.84 -4.11 -19.86
C TYR A 138 2.84 -5.13 -19.26
N ALA A 139 4.10 -5.12 -19.72
CA ALA A 139 5.10 -6.08 -19.23
C ALA A 139 5.31 -6.02 -17.71
N SER A 140 5.27 -4.82 -17.09
CA SER A 140 5.42 -4.68 -15.63
C SER A 140 4.40 -5.48 -14.83
N GLU A 141 3.14 -5.57 -15.29
CA GLU A 141 2.11 -6.36 -14.61
C GLU A 141 2.53 -7.83 -14.54
N GLY A 142 2.98 -8.37 -15.67
CA GLY A 142 3.37 -9.76 -15.75
C GLY A 142 4.66 -10.08 -14.99
N TYR A 143 5.67 -9.20 -15.07
CA TYR A 143 6.89 -9.34 -14.27
C TYR A 143 6.59 -9.26 -12.77
N PHE A 144 5.68 -8.37 -12.35
CA PHE A 144 5.25 -8.33 -10.96
C PHE A 144 4.63 -9.66 -10.52
N PHE A 145 3.69 -10.19 -11.32
CA PHE A 145 3.02 -11.46 -11.04
C PHE A 145 3.99 -12.64 -10.95
N GLN A 146 5.04 -12.65 -11.77
CA GLN A 146 6.09 -13.66 -11.73
C GLN A 146 6.97 -13.48 -10.49
N ASN A 147 7.55 -12.28 -10.33
CA ASN A 147 8.50 -11.98 -9.25
C ASN A 147 7.87 -12.20 -7.87
N ILE A 148 6.64 -11.75 -7.63
CA ILE A 148 6.01 -11.94 -6.31
C ILE A 148 5.77 -13.42 -5.99
N ARG A 149 5.42 -14.24 -7.00
CA ARG A 149 5.17 -15.68 -6.85
C ARG A 149 6.45 -16.49 -6.60
N GLU A 150 7.57 -16.05 -7.18
CA GLU A 150 8.90 -16.66 -7.07
C GLU A 150 9.75 -16.06 -5.94
N SER A 151 9.31 -14.96 -5.32
CA SER A 151 10.05 -14.26 -4.28
C SER A 151 10.10 -14.99 -2.93
N LYS A 152 11.14 -14.69 -2.14
CA LYS A 152 11.27 -15.07 -0.72
C LYS A 152 10.19 -14.47 0.20
N PHE A 153 9.45 -13.49 -0.30
CA PHE A 153 8.38 -12.82 0.42
C PHE A 153 7.08 -13.61 0.41
N ARG A 154 6.89 -14.56 -0.51
CA ARG A 154 5.65 -15.34 -0.56
C ARG A 154 5.52 -16.25 0.67
N THR A 155 4.31 -16.29 1.23
CA THR A 155 3.91 -17.29 2.23
C THR A 155 2.63 -17.99 1.79
N GLU A 156 2.52 -19.28 2.13
CA GLU A 156 1.27 -20.05 2.02
C GLU A 156 0.44 -20.00 3.32
N ASP A 157 1.04 -19.51 4.40
CA ASP A 157 0.38 -19.31 5.69
C ASP A 157 -0.12 -17.85 5.81
N PRO A 158 -1.44 -17.62 5.78
CA PRO A 158 -2.02 -16.28 5.88
C PRO A 158 -1.83 -15.65 7.26
N ASP A 159 -1.59 -16.44 8.32
CA ASP A 159 -1.37 -15.91 9.67
C ASP A 159 0.02 -15.28 9.82
N GLN A 160 0.97 -15.64 8.95
CA GLN A 160 2.29 -15.02 8.86
C GLN A 160 2.32 -13.80 7.94
N ALA A 161 1.24 -13.53 7.21
CA ALA A 161 1.23 -12.53 6.15
C ALA A 161 1.07 -11.09 6.68
N HIS A 162 1.97 -10.23 6.22
CA HIS A 162 1.94 -8.79 6.46
C HIS A 162 1.04 -8.08 5.45
N LEU A 163 1.07 -8.50 4.19
CA LEU A 163 0.20 -8.01 3.13
C LEU A 163 -0.45 -9.16 2.35
N PHE A 164 -1.58 -8.84 1.71
CA PHE A 164 -2.38 -9.77 0.91
C PHE A 164 -2.44 -9.31 -0.54
N PHE A 165 -1.86 -10.10 -1.44
CA PHE A 165 -1.90 -9.79 -2.87
C PHE A 165 -3.18 -10.33 -3.51
N ILE A 166 -3.94 -9.43 -4.15
CA ILE A 166 -5.13 -9.74 -4.94
C ILE A 166 -4.71 -9.85 -6.41
N PRO A 167 -4.61 -11.07 -6.99
CA PRO A 167 -4.01 -11.26 -8.30
C PRO A 167 -4.99 -10.93 -9.44
N ILE A 168 -5.30 -9.67 -9.70
CA ILE A 168 -6.16 -9.23 -10.83
C ILE A 168 -5.31 -8.85 -12.05
N SER A 169 -5.41 -9.60 -13.16
CA SER A 169 -4.79 -9.20 -14.45
C SER A 169 -5.82 -8.57 -15.39
N CYS A 170 -5.88 -7.24 -15.38
CA CYS A 170 -6.71 -6.48 -16.31
C CYS A 170 -6.18 -6.59 -17.75
N HIS A 171 -4.86 -6.75 -17.93
CA HIS A 171 -4.26 -7.00 -19.24
C HIS A 171 -4.82 -8.28 -19.90
N LYS A 172 -4.98 -9.37 -19.13
CA LYS A 172 -5.56 -10.62 -19.64
C LYS A 172 -7.03 -10.44 -20.04
N MET A 173 -7.80 -9.62 -19.33
CA MET A 173 -9.18 -9.25 -19.73
C MET A 173 -9.20 -8.54 -21.08
N ARG A 174 -8.26 -7.59 -21.28
CA ARG A 174 -8.16 -6.84 -22.54
C ARG A 174 -7.77 -7.74 -23.70
N GLY A 175 -6.85 -8.67 -23.49
CA GLY A 175 -6.46 -9.67 -24.48
C GLY A 175 -7.59 -10.60 -24.93
N LYS A 176 -8.64 -10.77 -24.11
CA LYS A 176 -9.87 -11.51 -24.49
C LYS A 176 -10.95 -10.62 -25.15
N GLY A 177 -10.68 -9.33 -25.37
CA GLY A 177 -11.63 -8.40 -25.98
C GLY A 177 -12.76 -7.96 -25.06
N THR A 178 -12.61 -8.10 -23.75
CA THR A 178 -13.62 -7.66 -22.77
C THR A 178 -13.76 -6.12 -22.78
N SER A 179 -14.99 -5.60 -22.71
CA SER A 179 -15.25 -4.16 -22.57
C SER A 179 -14.91 -3.66 -21.16
N TYR A 180 -14.72 -2.36 -20.98
CA TYR A 180 -14.35 -1.80 -19.67
C TYR A 180 -15.46 -1.97 -18.62
N GLU A 181 -16.72 -1.91 -19.04
CA GLU A 181 -17.88 -2.14 -18.17
C GLU A 181 -17.88 -3.58 -17.66
N ASN A 182 -17.64 -4.54 -18.57
CA ASN A 182 -17.55 -5.95 -18.20
C ASN A 182 -16.31 -6.26 -17.36
N MET A 183 -15.18 -5.60 -17.60
CA MET A 183 -13.99 -5.72 -16.73
C MET A 183 -14.30 -5.30 -15.30
N THR A 184 -14.98 -4.16 -15.13
CA THR A 184 -15.40 -3.66 -13.82
C THR A 184 -16.28 -4.68 -13.09
N ILE A 185 -17.27 -5.26 -13.78
CA ILE A 185 -18.14 -6.31 -13.23
C ILE A 185 -17.33 -7.55 -12.83
N ILE A 186 -16.38 -7.97 -13.66
CA ILE A 186 -15.51 -9.13 -13.37
C ILE A 186 -14.66 -8.87 -12.12
N VAL A 187 -14.07 -7.68 -12.00
CA VAL A 187 -13.27 -7.29 -10.83
C VAL A 187 -14.14 -7.25 -9.57
N GLN A 188 -15.33 -6.64 -9.64
CA GLN A 188 -16.27 -6.58 -8.52
C GLN A 188 -16.66 -7.99 -8.05
N ASN A 189 -17.09 -8.86 -8.97
CA ASN A 189 -17.48 -10.24 -8.66
C ASN A 189 -16.32 -11.04 -8.05
N TYR A 190 -15.09 -10.80 -8.51
CA TYR A 190 -13.91 -11.46 -7.95
C TYR A 190 -13.65 -11.01 -6.51
N LEU A 191 -13.72 -9.70 -6.26
CA LEU A 191 -13.56 -9.15 -4.92
C LEU A 191 -14.64 -9.68 -3.97
N ASP A 192 -15.90 -9.67 -4.39
CA ASP A 192 -17.02 -10.16 -3.58
C ASP A 192 -16.87 -11.65 -3.27
N GLY A 193 -16.46 -12.44 -4.26
CA GLY A 193 -16.17 -13.87 -4.07
C GLY A 193 -14.98 -14.11 -3.12
N LEU A 194 -13.94 -13.27 -3.19
CA LEU A 194 -12.80 -13.32 -2.29
C LEU A 194 -13.21 -13.00 -0.85
N ILE A 195 -13.99 -11.93 -0.65
CA ILE A 195 -14.49 -11.52 0.68
C ILE A 195 -15.41 -12.58 1.27
N ALA A 196 -16.27 -13.19 0.46
CA ALA A 196 -17.17 -14.25 0.91
C ALA A 196 -16.42 -15.54 1.28
N LYS A 197 -15.32 -15.84 0.58
CA LYS A 197 -14.57 -17.10 0.74
C LYS A 197 -13.51 -17.04 1.84
N TYR A 198 -12.87 -15.90 2.03
CA TYR A 198 -11.73 -15.75 2.93
C TYR A 198 -11.96 -14.65 3.97
N PRO A 199 -11.63 -14.89 5.25
CA PRO A 199 -11.90 -13.91 6.31
C PRO A 199 -10.93 -12.71 6.31
N TYR A 200 -9.83 -12.77 5.56
CA TYR A 200 -8.70 -11.85 5.71
C TYR A 200 -9.03 -10.41 5.30
N TRP A 201 -9.91 -10.22 4.30
CA TRP A 201 -10.31 -8.87 3.90
C TRP A 201 -10.95 -8.09 5.06
N ASN A 202 -11.78 -8.76 5.86
CA ASN A 202 -12.52 -8.12 6.94
C ASN A 202 -11.64 -7.73 8.15
N ARG A 203 -10.38 -8.19 8.20
CA ARG A 203 -9.42 -7.85 9.28
C ARG A 203 -9.08 -6.35 9.29
N THR A 204 -8.94 -5.77 8.10
CA THR A 204 -8.53 -4.38 7.89
C THR A 204 -9.45 -3.62 6.94
N LEU A 205 -10.54 -4.26 6.51
CA LEU A 205 -11.40 -3.80 5.42
C LEU A 205 -10.65 -3.58 4.10
N GLY A 206 -9.54 -4.29 3.87
CA GLY A 206 -8.73 -4.21 2.66
C GLY A 206 -7.48 -3.34 2.77
N ALA A 207 -7.19 -2.72 3.93
CA ALA A 207 -6.04 -1.81 4.06
C ALA A 207 -4.66 -2.50 3.98
N ASP A 208 -4.60 -3.81 4.28
CA ASP A 208 -3.41 -4.64 4.11
C ASP A 208 -3.45 -5.46 2.80
N HIS A 209 -4.39 -5.14 1.91
CA HIS A 209 -4.51 -5.76 0.59
C HIS A 209 -3.88 -4.87 -0.46
N PHE A 210 -3.32 -5.48 -1.50
CA PHE A 210 -2.83 -4.74 -2.64
C PHE A 210 -3.05 -5.45 -3.96
N PHE A 211 -3.07 -4.67 -5.03
CA PHE A 211 -3.24 -5.13 -6.40
C PHE A 211 -2.42 -4.27 -7.36
N VAL A 212 -2.17 -4.77 -8.56
CA VAL A 212 -1.40 -4.06 -9.59
C VAL A 212 -2.34 -3.50 -10.66
N THR A 213 -2.08 -2.27 -11.09
CA THR A 213 -2.70 -1.69 -12.29
C THR A 213 -1.64 -1.10 -13.20
N CYS A 214 -1.57 -1.60 -14.43
CA CYS A 214 -0.76 -0.97 -15.47
C CYS A 214 -1.63 -0.24 -16.51
N HIS A 215 -1.26 1.02 -16.76
CA HIS A 215 -1.84 1.92 -17.77
C HIS A 215 -3.38 2.06 -17.69
N ASP A 216 -3.96 2.54 -18.79
CA ASP A 216 -5.36 2.85 -18.98
C ASP A 216 -6.29 1.66 -18.66
N VAL A 217 -5.91 0.45 -19.07
CA VAL A 217 -6.74 -0.74 -18.87
C VAL A 217 -6.92 -1.07 -17.38
N GLY A 218 -5.84 -1.00 -16.58
CA GLY A 218 -5.92 -1.29 -15.15
C GLY A 218 -6.79 -0.26 -14.40
N VAL A 219 -6.67 1.02 -14.77
CA VAL A 219 -7.48 2.09 -14.17
C VAL A 219 -8.95 1.92 -14.54
N ARG A 220 -9.27 1.79 -15.85
CA ARG A 220 -10.64 1.64 -16.35
C ARG A 220 -11.36 0.40 -15.80
N ALA A 221 -10.62 -0.69 -15.58
CA ALA A 221 -11.17 -1.93 -15.05
C ALA A 221 -11.50 -1.87 -13.55
N THR A 222 -10.90 -0.93 -12.80
CA THR A 222 -10.99 -0.89 -11.33
C THR A 222 -11.66 0.36 -10.80
N GLU A 223 -11.72 1.47 -11.56
CA GLU A 223 -12.30 2.74 -11.13
C GLU A 223 -13.76 2.64 -10.67
N GLY A 224 -14.52 1.70 -11.25
CA GLY A 224 -15.90 1.40 -10.87
C GLY A 224 -16.07 0.48 -9.66
N VAL A 225 -14.98 0.14 -8.95
CA VAL A 225 -14.97 -0.75 -7.76
C VAL A 225 -14.43 0.02 -6.54
N PRO A 226 -15.25 0.89 -5.90
CA PRO A 226 -14.75 1.83 -4.89
C PRO A 226 -14.12 1.16 -3.67
N PHE A 227 -14.65 0.00 -3.26
CA PHE A 227 -14.15 -0.73 -2.10
C PHE A 227 -12.74 -1.29 -2.32
N LEU A 228 -12.41 -1.65 -3.57
CA LEU A 228 -11.05 -2.01 -3.95
C LEU A 228 -10.14 -0.79 -3.99
N VAL A 229 -10.53 0.25 -4.75
CA VAL A 229 -9.65 1.40 -5.05
C VAL A 229 -9.38 2.25 -3.81
N LYS A 230 -10.36 2.41 -2.92
CA LYS A 230 -10.21 3.27 -1.73
C LYS A 230 -9.50 2.58 -0.58
N ASN A 231 -9.70 1.27 -0.42
CA ASN A 231 -9.19 0.58 0.76
C ASN A 231 -7.86 -0.13 0.49
N ALA A 232 -7.73 -0.82 -0.65
CA ALA A 232 -6.51 -1.56 -0.97
C ALA A 232 -5.42 -0.67 -1.56
N ILE A 233 -4.17 -1.00 -1.26
CA ILE A 233 -2.98 -0.37 -1.85
C ILE A 233 -2.92 -0.72 -3.33
N ARG A 234 -2.72 0.27 -4.20
CA ARG A 234 -2.55 0.03 -5.62
C ARG A 234 -1.09 0.24 -6.01
N ALA A 235 -0.49 -0.78 -6.62
CA ALA A 235 0.80 -0.68 -7.28
C ALA A 235 0.57 -0.24 -8.74
N VAL A 236 0.95 1.00 -9.07
CA VAL A 236 0.59 1.66 -10.32
C VAL A 236 1.80 1.80 -11.23
N CYS A 237 1.72 1.28 -12.46
CA CYS A 237 2.85 1.34 -13.41
C CYS A 237 3.04 2.73 -13.99
N SER A 238 1.97 3.52 -14.15
CA SER A 238 2.02 4.91 -14.64
C SER A 238 1.34 5.84 -13.64
N PRO A 239 1.94 6.08 -12.47
CA PRO A 239 1.34 6.93 -11.45
C PRO A 239 1.25 8.37 -11.95
N SER A 240 0.06 8.95 -11.88
CA SER A 240 -0.16 10.38 -12.11
C SER A 240 -1.34 10.84 -11.25
N TYR A 241 -1.24 12.08 -10.73
CA TYR A 241 -2.30 12.73 -9.96
C TYR A 241 -3.60 12.86 -10.77
N ASP A 242 -3.51 12.94 -12.10
CA ASP A 242 -4.67 13.14 -12.98
C ASP A 242 -5.47 11.85 -13.24
N VAL A 243 -4.93 10.69 -12.90
CA VAL A 243 -5.54 9.37 -13.17
C VAL A 243 -5.90 8.62 -11.88
N GLY A 244 -6.16 9.39 -10.81
CA GLY A 244 -6.68 8.88 -9.55
C GLY A 244 -5.66 8.13 -8.70
N PHE A 245 -4.36 8.34 -8.89
CA PHE A 245 -3.31 7.90 -7.97
C PHE A 245 -3.49 8.54 -6.60
N ILE A 246 -3.40 7.75 -5.52
CA ILE A 246 -3.57 8.24 -4.14
C ILE A 246 -2.20 8.22 -3.42
N PRO A 247 -1.45 9.34 -3.34
CA PRO A 247 -0.05 9.33 -2.93
C PRO A 247 0.24 8.82 -1.52
N HIS A 248 -0.73 8.94 -0.60
CA HIS A 248 -0.58 8.48 0.79
C HIS A 248 -0.93 6.99 0.98
N LYS A 249 -1.26 6.27 -0.10
CA LYS A 249 -1.72 4.88 -0.07
C LYS A 249 -1.12 4.03 -1.19
N ASP A 250 -1.16 4.54 -2.41
CA ASP A 250 -0.70 3.86 -3.61
C ASP A 250 0.82 3.96 -3.76
N VAL A 251 1.41 2.98 -4.45
CA VAL A 251 2.86 2.91 -4.70
C VAL A 251 3.14 2.90 -6.19
N ALA A 252 4.23 3.56 -6.59
CA ALA A 252 4.71 3.52 -7.96
C ALA A 252 5.39 2.18 -8.25
N LEU A 253 5.00 1.52 -9.35
CA LEU A 253 5.67 0.34 -9.86
C LEU A 253 6.53 0.75 -11.06
N PRO A 254 7.84 0.45 -11.08
CA PRO A 254 8.68 0.76 -12.23
C PRO A 254 8.15 0.17 -13.54
N GLN A 255 8.17 0.97 -14.60
CA GLN A 255 7.81 0.51 -15.93
C GLN A 255 8.96 -0.28 -16.54
N ILE A 256 8.66 -1.49 -17.01
CA ILE A 256 9.57 -2.27 -17.84
C ILE A 256 9.56 -1.62 -19.23
N LEU A 257 10.49 -0.70 -19.47
CA LEU A 257 10.76 -0.15 -20.80
C LEU A 257 11.57 -1.18 -21.58
N GLN A 258 10.93 -1.99 -22.43
CA GLN A 258 11.65 -2.71 -23.49
C GLN A 258 12.08 -1.70 -24.57
N PRO A 259 13.24 -1.91 -25.21
CA PRO A 259 14.21 -0.86 -25.46
C PRO A 259 13.59 0.28 -26.25
N PHE A 260 13.72 1.46 -25.68
CA PHE A 260 13.55 2.73 -26.33
C PHE A 260 13.99 2.67 -27.81
N ALA A 261 13.22 3.27 -28.71
CA ALA A 261 13.73 3.70 -30.01
C ALA A 261 14.73 4.87 -29.89
N LEU A 262 15.07 5.27 -28.66
CA LEU A 262 15.97 6.35 -28.33
C LEU A 262 17.13 5.79 -27.48
N PRO A 263 18.38 6.22 -27.69
CA PRO A 263 19.50 5.76 -26.90
C PRO A 263 19.29 6.05 -25.41
N ALA A 264 19.96 5.28 -24.54
CA ALA A 264 19.97 5.52 -23.10
C ALA A 264 20.27 7.01 -22.87
N GLY A 265 19.32 7.73 -22.26
CA GLY A 265 19.59 9.07 -21.76
C GLY A 265 20.73 8.93 -20.76
N GLY A 266 21.90 9.47 -21.11
CA GLY A 266 23.02 9.55 -20.17
C GLY A 266 22.63 10.35 -18.93
N ASN A 267 23.57 10.53 -18.01
CA ASN A 267 23.41 11.35 -16.80
C ASN A 267 23.28 12.84 -17.14
N ASP A 268 22.27 13.22 -17.92
CA ASP A 268 21.89 14.59 -18.21
C ASP A 268 20.78 14.99 -17.26
N ALA A 269 21.17 15.63 -16.15
CA ALA A 269 20.26 16.12 -15.13
C ALA A 269 19.40 17.32 -15.60
N GLU A 270 19.71 17.93 -16.75
CA GLU A 270 18.96 19.09 -17.25
C GLU A 270 17.70 18.70 -18.05
N ASN A 271 17.60 17.45 -18.51
CA ASN A 271 16.45 16.92 -19.26
C ASN A 271 15.62 15.86 -18.50
N ARG A 272 15.72 15.82 -17.16
CA ARG A 272 14.82 15.00 -16.33
C ARG A 272 13.48 15.69 -16.07
#